data_AF-A0A7S2F250-F1
#
_entry.id   AF-A0A7S2F250-F1
#
_cell.length_a   1.000
_cell.length_b   1.000
_cell.length_c   1.000
_cell.angle_alpha   90.00
_cell.angle_beta   90.00
_cell.angle_gamma   90.00
#
_symmetry.space_group_name_H-M   'P 1'
#
loop_
_entity.id
_entity.type
_entity.pdbx_description
1 polymer ?
#
loop_
_entity_poly.entity_id
_entity_poly.type
_entity_poly.pdbx_seq_one_letter_code
_entity_poly.pdbx_strand_id
1 'polypeptide(L)'
;FLFLSLGVAWFMGMSVGDMNFYANMRPYYDITNLNTYSNVDPSVLRGQMVLDAGRMVFTKDTRLDLRKSLGFKNQDIYCVAPISIGNATSGTLRTLRSYDFWAVGINCCSSHGGDFHCGQYSNPAAHGG
;
A
#
# COMPACT_ATOMS: atom_id res chain seq x y z
N PHE A 1 0.35 51.64 7.45
CA PHE A 1 -0.82 50.78 7.18
C PHE A 1 -0.52 49.78 6.03
N LEU A 2 -0.29 50.25 4.80
CA LEU A 2 -0.03 49.38 3.63
C LEU A 2 1.16 48.41 3.80
N PHE A 3 2.26 48.87 4.40
CA PHE A 3 3.42 48.02 4.65
C PHE A 3 3.10 46.83 5.57
N LEU A 4 2.32 47.06 6.63
CA LEU A 4 1.92 46.01 7.57
C LEU A 4 0.96 45.01 6.93
N SER A 5 -0.04 45.49 6.16
CA SER A 5 -0.98 44.60 5.46
C SER A 5 -0.29 43.74 4.39
N LEU A 6 0.67 44.30 3.65
CA LEU A 6 1.44 43.56 2.65
C LEU A 6 2.39 42.54 3.29
N GLY A 7 3.03 42.90 4.40
CA GLY A 7 3.85 41.96 5.17
C GLY A 7 3.03 40.76 5.67
N VAL A 8 1.87 41.03 6.27
CA VAL A 8 0.95 39.97 6.75
C VAL A 8 0.45 39.09 5.61
N ALA A 9 0.08 39.67 4.46
CA ALA A 9 -0.35 38.90 3.28
C ALA A 9 0.77 38.00 2.74
N TRP A 10 2.01 38.47 2.72
CA TRP A 10 3.16 37.69 2.26
C TRP A 10 3.44 36.48 3.14
N PHE A 11 3.44 36.66 4.47
CA PHE A 11 3.63 35.56 5.41
C PHE A 11 2.50 34.52 5.32
N MET A 12 1.25 34.96 5.18
CA MET A 12 0.12 34.05 4.95
C MET A 12 0.23 33.30 3.62
N GLY A 13 0.66 33.97 2.55
CA GLY A 13 0.90 33.30 1.27
C GLY A 13 1.96 32.20 1.38
N MET A 14 3.05 32.45 2.11
CA MET A 14 4.10 31.47 2.35
C MET A 14 3.59 30.28 3.19
N SER A 15 2.84 30.52 4.26
CA SER A 15 2.34 29.44 5.12
C SER A 15 1.31 28.56 4.40
N VAL A 16 0.37 29.15 3.65
CA VAL A 16 -0.61 28.40 2.87
C VAL A 16 0.06 27.64 1.72
N GLY A 17 1.06 28.25 1.08
CA GLY A 17 1.87 27.60 0.05
C GLY A 17 2.59 26.36 0.58
N ASP A 18 3.21 26.48 1.75
CA ASP A 18 3.90 25.38 2.43
C ASP A 18 2.92 24.25 2.82
N MET A 19 1.78 24.61 3.41
CA MET A 19 0.71 23.64 3.74
C MET A 19 0.22 22.89 2.50
N ASN A 20 0.03 23.60 1.38
CA ASN A 20 -0.39 22.98 0.13
C ASN A 20 0.70 22.06 -0.45
N PHE A 21 1.96 22.46 -0.33
CA PHE A 21 3.08 21.64 -0.80
C PHE A 21 3.12 20.30 -0.06
N TYR A 22 3.03 20.33 1.28
CA TYR A 22 3.06 19.11 2.09
C TYR A 22 1.80 18.27 1.97
N ALA A 23 0.62 18.89 1.89
CA ALA A 23 -0.64 18.15 1.83
C ALA A 23 -0.88 17.49 0.46
N ASN A 24 -0.48 18.14 -0.64
CA ASN A 24 -0.89 17.73 -1.98
C ASN A 24 0.30 17.40 -2.90
N MET A 25 1.27 18.32 -3.03
CA MET A 25 2.33 18.18 -4.03
C MET A 25 3.33 17.09 -3.66
N ARG A 26 3.80 17.08 -2.42
CA ARG A 26 4.79 16.10 -1.93
C ARG A 26 4.34 14.64 -2.14
N PRO A 27 3.16 14.19 -1.65
CA PRO A 27 2.75 12.79 -1.84
C PRO A 27 2.55 12.43 -3.31
N TYR A 28 2.10 13.38 -4.14
CA TYR A 28 2.00 13.16 -5.59
C TYR A 28 3.38 12.93 -6.21
N TYR A 29 4.35 13.82 -5.93
CA TYR A 29 5.69 13.69 -6.48
C TYR A 29 6.41 12.43 -5.99
N ASP A 30 6.27 12.09 -4.72
CA ASP A 30 6.84 10.87 -4.14
C ASP A 30 6.35 9.65 -4.91
N ILE A 31 5.04 9.48 -5.16
CA ILE A 31 4.51 8.34 -5.91
C ILE A 31 4.95 8.37 -7.39
N THR A 32 4.99 9.54 -8.02
CA THR A 32 5.38 9.65 -9.45
C THR A 32 6.87 9.44 -9.72
N ASN A 33 7.73 9.70 -8.73
CA ASN A 33 9.18 9.53 -8.87
C ASN A 33 9.63 8.07 -8.71
N LEU A 34 8.76 7.20 -8.18
CA LEU A 34 9.04 5.78 -8.03
C LEU A 34 8.62 4.96 -9.26
N ASN A 35 9.28 3.83 -9.48
CA ASN A 35 9.03 2.97 -10.63
C ASN A 35 7.72 2.18 -10.49
N THR A 36 7.07 1.90 -11.63
CA THR A 36 5.88 1.04 -11.68
C THR A 36 6.25 -0.32 -12.29
N TYR A 37 5.98 -1.40 -11.57
CA TYR A 37 6.26 -2.77 -12.01
C TYR A 37 4.96 -3.50 -12.34
N SER A 38 4.87 -4.04 -13.55
CA SER A 38 3.72 -4.81 -14.02
C SER A 38 4.02 -6.29 -14.14
N ASN A 39 3.00 -7.14 -13.97
CA ASN A 39 3.08 -8.60 -14.03
C ASN A 39 4.08 -9.18 -13.01
N VAL A 40 4.08 -8.63 -11.79
CA VAL A 40 4.92 -9.10 -10.70
C VAL A 40 4.43 -10.47 -10.22
N ASP A 41 5.32 -11.46 -10.31
CA ASP A 41 5.11 -12.79 -9.75
C ASP A 41 5.78 -12.87 -8.35
N PRO A 42 5.02 -12.98 -7.25
CA PRO A 42 5.56 -12.96 -5.89
C PRO A 42 6.30 -14.25 -5.50
N SER A 43 6.28 -15.28 -6.35
CA SER A 43 6.99 -16.54 -6.11
C SER A 43 8.37 -16.61 -6.73
N VAL A 44 8.62 -15.78 -7.74
CA VAL A 44 9.89 -15.72 -8.47
C VAL A 44 10.63 -14.44 -8.13
N LEU A 45 9.93 -13.31 -8.13
CA LEU A 45 10.54 -12.01 -7.86
C LEU A 45 10.80 -11.84 -6.38
N ARG A 46 11.98 -11.31 -6.03
CA ARG A 46 12.34 -10.98 -4.66
C ARG A 46 12.08 -9.51 -4.37
N GLY A 47 11.63 -9.20 -3.16
CA GLY A 47 11.38 -7.82 -2.73
C GLY A 47 12.62 -6.92 -2.85
N GLN A 48 13.81 -7.49 -2.69
CA GLN A 48 15.09 -6.79 -2.84
C GLN A 48 15.34 -6.23 -4.26
N MET A 49 14.67 -6.77 -5.28
CA MET A 49 14.82 -6.34 -6.67
C MET A 49 13.91 -5.15 -7.03
N VAL A 50 12.99 -4.78 -6.13
CA VAL A 50 11.94 -3.78 -6.38
C VAL A 50 11.85 -2.76 -5.24
N LEU A 51 13.01 -2.35 -4.72
CA LEU A 51 13.11 -1.39 -3.59
C LEU A 51 12.72 0.04 -3.97
N ASP A 52 12.72 0.37 -5.26
CA ASP A 52 12.33 1.65 -5.86
C ASP A 52 10.90 1.63 -6.43
N ALA A 53 10.14 0.57 -6.15
CA ALA A 53 8.79 0.42 -6.65
C ALA A 53 7.79 1.28 -5.88
N GLY A 54 7.05 2.12 -6.60
CA GLY A 54 5.99 2.97 -6.06
C GLY A 54 4.61 2.37 -6.29
N ARG A 55 4.45 1.63 -7.38
CA ARG A 55 3.21 0.90 -7.72
C ARG A 55 3.54 -0.46 -8.29
N MET A 56 2.80 -1.46 -7.86
CA MET A 56 2.98 -2.84 -8.31
C MET A 56 1.66 -3.41 -8.81
N VAL A 57 1.71 -4.01 -10.00
CA VAL A 57 0.61 -4.78 -10.55
C VAL A 57 1.08 -6.23 -10.66
N PHE A 58 0.51 -7.07 -9.83
CA PHE A 58 0.76 -8.50 -9.76
C PHE A 58 0.10 -9.27 -10.91
N THR A 59 0.52 -10.51 -11.11
CA THR A 59 -0.10 -11.40 -12.10
C THR A 59 -1.53 -11.81 -11.70
N LYS A 60 -2.34 -12.25 -12.67
CA LYS A 60 -3.75 -12.59 -12.43
C LYS A 60 -3.97 -13.73 -11.42
N ASP A 61 -2.96 -14.56 -11.23
CA ASP A 61 -2.99 -15.70 -10.31
C ASP A 61 -2.60 -15.32 -8.87
N THR A 62 -2.25 -14.06 -8.61
CA THR A 62 -1.91 -13.63 -7.24
C THR A 62 -3.14 -13.43 -6.38
N ARG A 63 -3.07 -13.90 -5.13
CA ARG A 63 -4.14 -13.81 -4.14
C ARG A 63 -3.53 -13.62 -2.75
N LEU A 64 -4.32 -13.09 -1.83
CA LEU A 64 -3.95 -12.98 -0.42
C LEU A 64 -4.00 -14.35 0.27
N ASP A 65 -2.96 -14.69 1.02
CA ASP A 65 -2.95 -15.85 1.92
C ASP A 65 -3.58 -15.49 3.27
N LEU A 66 -4.91 -15.55 3.34
CA LEU A 66 -5.62 -15.30 4.60
C LEU A 66 -5.25 -16.30 5.70
N ARG A 67 -4.75 -17.50 5.35
CA ARG A 67 -4.35 -18.52 6.35
C ARG A 67 -3.12 -18.10 7.14
N LYS A 68 -2.36 -17.13 6.62
CA LYS A 68 -1.15 -16.57 7.23
C LYS A 68 -1.32 -15.10 7.59
N SER A 69 -2.54 -14.56 7.56
CA SER A 69 -2.77 -13.19 7.99
C SER A 69 -2.69 -13.06 9.50
N LEU A 70 -2.23 -11.90 9.95
CA LEU A 70 -2.02 -11.57 11.35
C LEU A 70 -2.52 -10.15 11.62
N GLY A 71 -3.11 -9.97 12.80
CA GLY A 71 -3.51 -8.67 13.33
C GLY A 71 -2.70 -8.36 14.60
N PHE A 72 -2.18 -7.14 14.71
CA PHE A 72 -1.52 -6.64 15.90
C PHE A 72 -2.27 -5.42 16.43
N LYS A 73 -2.69 -5.43 17.69
CA LYS A 73 -3.47 -4.34 18.29
C LYS A 73 -2.59 -3.44 19.15
N ASN A 74 -2.49 -2.17 18.78
CA ASN A 74 -1.89 -1.10 19.57
C ASN A 74 -2.62 0.22 19.30
N GLN A 75 -3.56 0.59 20.18
CA GLN A 75 -4.61 1.59 19.93
C GLN A 75 -5.52 1.20 18.74
N ASP A 76 -4.97 1.13 17.54
CA ASP A 76 -5.57 0.59 16.32
C ASP A 76 -5.15 -0.86 16.06
N ILE A 77 -5.85 -1.56 15.16
CA ILE A 77 -5.49 -2.92 14.71
C ILE A 77 -4.70 -2.81 13.40
N TYR A 78 -3.44 -3.21 13.43
CA TYR A 78 -2.57 -3.32 12.26
C TYR A 78 -2.71 -4.71 11.65
N CYS A 79 -3.14 -4.77 10.39
CA CYS A 79 -3.48 -5.99 9.69
C CYS A 79 -2.46 -6.26 8.58
N VAL A 80 -1.96 -7.49 8.53
CA VAL A 80 -1.05 -7.93 7.45
C VAL A 80 -1.54 -9.24 6.85
N ALA A 81 -1.49 -9.35 5.53
CA ALA A 81 -1.78 -10.58 4.80
C ALA A 81 -0.72 -10.78 3.71
N PRO A 82 -0.01 -11.92 3.67
CA PRO A 82 0.99 -12.16 2.64
C PRO A 82 0.34 -12.35 1.27
N ILE A 83 1.01 -11.89 0.22
CA ILE A 83 0.59 -12.06 -1.17
C ILE A 83 1.27 -13.31 -1.71
N SER A 84 0.48 -14.26 -2.19
CA SER A 84 0.97 -15.51 -2.78
C SER A 84 0.27 -15.77 -4.12
N ILE A 85 0.59 -16.90 -4.73
CA ILE A 85 0.00 -17.36 -5.99
C ILE A 85 -0.98 -18.48 -5.68
N GLY A 86 -2.18 -18.37 -6.22
CA GLY A 86 -3.22 -19.38 -6.08
C GLY A 86 -3.91 -19.61 -7.40
N ASN A 87 -4.30 -20.86 -7.65
CA ASN A 87 -5.15 -21.14 -8.79
C ASN A 87 -6.60 -20.82 -8.42
N ALA A 88 -7.20 -19.86 -9.13
CA ALA A 88 -8.57 -19.43 -8.91
C ALA A 88 -9.60 -20.58 -9.04
N THR A 89 -9.30 -21.62 -9.83
CA THR A 89 -10.22 -22.75 -10.05
C THR A 89 -10.16 -23.82 -8.98
N SER A 90 -9.03 -23.96 -8.29
CA SER A 90 -8.81 -25.01 -7.26
C SER A 90 -8.91 -24.44 -5.83
N GLY A 91 -8.85 -23.12 -5.66
CA GLY A 91 -8.82 -22.48 -4.33
C GLY A 91 -7.57 -22.82 -3.51
N THR A 92 -6.61 -23.49 -4.13
CA THR A 92 -5.35 -23.91 -3.49
C THR A 92 -4.30 -22.84 -3.69
N LEU A 93 -3.81 -22.31 -2.58
CA LEU A 93 -2.73 -21.35 -2.54
C LEU A 93 -1.39 -22.07 -2.43
N ARG A 94 -0.39 -21.61 -3.19
CA ARG A 94 0.97 -22.16 -3.14
C ARG A 94 1.70 -21.62 -1.92
N THR A 95 2.32 -22.52 -1.15
CA THR A 95 3.26 -22.12 -0.11
C THR A 95 4.58 -21.68 -0.76
N LEU A 96 4.96 -20.43 -0.57
CA LEU A 96 6.22 -19.88 -1.06
C LEU A 96 7.39 -20.20 -0.13
N ARG A 97 8.62 -20.20 -0.68
CA ARG A 97 9.85 -20.33 0.13
C ARG A 97 10.16 -19.06 0.93
N SER A 98 9.81 -17.90 0.39
CA SER A 98 9.90 -16.59 1.05
C SER A 98 8.63 -15.80 0.73
N TYR A 99 8.21 -14.95 1.67
CA TYR A 99 7.09 -14.03 1.49
C TYR A 99 7.62 -12.62 1.57
N ASP A 100 7.86 -12.02 0.41
CA ASP A 100 8.45 -10.68 0.31
C ASP A 100 7.38 -9.60 0.14
N PHE A 101 6.16 -9.97 -0.29
CA PHE A 101 5.07 -9.06 -0.60
C PHE A 101 3.90 -9.26 0.36
N TRP A 102 3.38 -8.16 0.89
CA TRP A 102 2.37 -8.14 1.94
C TRP A 102 1.35 -7.04 1.67
N ALA A 103 0.07 -7.37 1.80
CA ALA A 103 -0.98 -6.37 1.91
C ALA A 103 -1.10 -5.94 3.37
N VAL A 104 -1.13 -4.63 3.59
CA VAL A 104 -1.14 -4.03 4.93
C VAL A 104 -2.30 -3.04 5.02
N GLY A 105 -2.92 -2.95 6.18
CA GLY A 105 -3.86 -1.88 6.47
C GLY A 105 -4.25 -1.81 7.93
N ILE A 106 -5.12 -0.87 8.26
CA ILE A 106 -5.54 -0.58 9.64
C ILE A 106 -7.03 -0.85 9.81
N ASN A 107 -7.41 -1.41 10.95
CA ASN A 107 -8.79 -1.63 11.38
C ASN A 107 -9.66 -2.42 10.38
N CYS A 108 -9.05 -3.37 9.66
CA CYS A 108 -9.71 -4.18 8.63
C CYS A 108 -9.53 -5.69 8.82
N CYS A 109 -9.17 -6.13 10.02
CA CYS A 109 -9.07 -7.52 10.40
C CYS A 109 -9.46 -7.66 11.86
N SER A 110 -9.83 -8.87 12.27
CA SER A 110 -9.90 -9.20 13.69
C SER A 110 -8.48 -9.17 14.32
N SER A 111 -8.38 -8.90 15.62
CA SER A 111 -7.10 -9.00 16.35
C SER A 111 -6.52 -10.42 16.38
N HIS A 112 -7.28 -11.41 15.91
CA HIS A 112 -6.86 -12.80 15.76
C HIS A 112 -6.53 -13.06 14.29
N GLY A 113 -5.54 -13.92 14.02
CA GLY A 113 -5.14 -14.26 12.66
C GLY A 113 -6.24 -14.96 11.85
N GLY A 114 -6.05 -15.07 10.53
CA GLY A 114 -7.00 -15.73 9.64
C GLY A 114 -7.99 -14.80 8.94
N ASP A 115 -7.88 -13.49 9.17
CA ASP A 115 -8.83 -12.49 8.70
C ASP A 115 -8.12 -11.27 8.08
N PHE A 116 -8.59 -10.78 6.91
CA PHE A 116 -8.14 -9.54 6.26
C PHE A 116 -9.17 -9.05 5.24
N HIS A 117 -9.66 -7.82 5.44
CA HIS A 117 -10.78 -7.21 4.69
C HIS A 117 -10.48 -5.81 4.14
N CYS A 118 -9.21 -5.42 4.03
CA CYS A 118 -8.86 -4.09 3.54
C CYS A 118 -9.08 -3.93 2.01
N GLY A 119 -9.63 -2.78 1.61
CA GLY A 119 -9.76 -2.41 0.20
C GLY A 119 -10.56 -3.44 -0.61
N GLN A 120 -10.04 -3.81 -1.79
CA GLN A 120 -10.69 -4.76 -2.69
C GLN A 120 -10.23 -6.22 -2.45
N TYR A 121 -10.03 -6.62 -1.19
CA TYR A 121 -9.48 -7.94 -0.81
C TYR A 121 -10.19 -9.15 -1.44
N SER A 122 -11.50 -9.06 -1.64
CA SER A 122 -12.34 -10.14 -2.19
C SER A 122 -12.56 -10.04 -3.71
N ASN A 123 -12.06 -8.99 -4.36
CA ASN A 123 -12.21 -8.79 -5.79
C ASN A 123 -11.14 -9.61 -6.54
N PRO A 124 -11.52 -10.63 -7.34
CA PRO A 124 -10.56 -11.43 -8.09
C PRO A 124 -9.81 -10.65 -9.19
N ALA A 125 -10.30 -9.46 -9.58
CA ALA A 125 -9.66 -8.57 -10.54
C ALA A 125 -8.72 -7.54 -9.89
N ALA A 126 -8.69 -7.47 -8.56
CA ALA A 126 -7.75 -6.61 -7.86
C ALA A 126 -6.37 -7.26 -7.85
N HIS A 127 -5.44 -6.65 -8.57
CA HIS A 127 -4.07 -7.15 -8.73
C HIS A 127 -3.01 -6.07 -8.45
N GLY A 128 -3.39 -4.89 -7.99
CA GLY A 128 -2.42 -3.83 -7.75
C GLY A 128 -2.96 -2.73 -6.87
N GLY A 129 -2.01 -1.97 -6.33
CA GLY A 129 -2.18 -0.76 -5.53
C GLY A 129 -1.13 0.25 -5.94
#